data_AF-A0A817P7P7-F1
#
_entry.id   AF-A0A817P7P7-F1
#
_cell.length_a   1.000
_cell.length_b   1.000
_cell.length_c   1.000
_cell.angle_alpha   90.00
_cell.angle_beta   90.00
_cell.angle_gamma   90.00
#
_symmetry.space_group_name_H-M   'P 1'
#
loop_
_entity.id
_entity.type
_entity.pdbx_description
1 polymer ?
#
loop_
_entity_poly.entity_id
_entity_poly.type
_entity_poly.pdbx_seq_one_letter_code
_entity_poly.pdbx_strand_id
1 'polypeptide(L)'
;MEGLPRLPGNSFRDPTQTNFHVSHTLDYKNGHRVTKWPEVGLGGTRINYNQISEDELELLRNYRPELLYGKAVVQTPDKFVPATLAFDKKVLRFFGYFKQTIPESPNEYYRVRPVKILYYLEDDSLEILEEVQENSGIPQGKLIRRHRFPKNDQGETYNFRDLNLGQNLAVYGKVFRICDCDAFTREWLESEGIHINQSELIPRDPYLLKRHQAAEIKSYKTKNDFDKLKQYVEMDRKVLRFYATWDDRSQMFGEQRHFIIHYYLVNDTMEIREVYKSNDGRDPFPILITRHKNPNDSSIVSVVIEKLFQ
;
A
#
# COMPACT_ATOMS: atom_id res chain seq x y z
N MET A 1 0.07 37.23 -80.28
CA MET A 1 1.42 37.34 -80.89
C MET A 1 2.45 37.03 -79.81
N GLU A 2 2.40 35.83 -79.26
CA GLU A 2 3.41 35.38 -78.30
C GLU A 2 4.46 34.61 -79.11
N GLY A 3 5.75 34.90 -78.86
CA GLY A 3 6.88 34.22 -79.51
C GLY A 3 7.57 34.94 -80.68
N LEU A 4 7.15 36.14 -81.10
CA LEU A 4 7.89 36.92 -82.11
C LEU A 4 9.06 37.71 -81.48
N PRO A 5 10.25 37.73 -82.12
CA PRO A 5 11.39 38.50 -81.62
C PRO A 5 11.12 40.00 -81.73
N ARG A 6 11.43 40.76 -80.66
CA ARG A 6 11.24 42.21 -80.57
C ARG A 6 12.32 42.99 -81.34
N LEU A 7 12.40 42.73 -82.63
CA LEU A 7 13.23 43.47 -83.57
C LEU A 7 12.45 44.68 -84.14
N PRO A 8 13.12 45.78 -84.53
CA PRO A 8 12.48 46.88 -85.22
C PRO A 8 11.71 46.37 -86.46
N GLY A 9 10.40 46.64 -86.54
CA GLY A 9 9.51 46.15 -87.60
C GLY A 9 8.55 45.03 -87.18
N ASN A 10 8.85 44.30 -86.10
CA ASN A 10 7.96 43.27 -85.53
C ASN A 10 7.10 43.80 -84.37
N SER A 11 6.84 45.12 -84.35
CA SER A 11 5.96 45.78 -83.40
C SER A 11 4.72 46.29 -84.10
N PHE A 12 3.55 45.85 -83.63
CA PHE A 12 2.26 46.28 -84.16
C PHE A 12 1.61 47.24 -83.16
N ARG A 13 1.24 48.43 -83.63
CA ARG A 13 0.48 49.40 -82.82
C ARG A 13 -1.00 49.05 -82.93
N ASP A 14 -1.65 48.84 -81.80
CA ASP A 14 -3.08 48.58 -81.75
C ASP A 14 -3.86 49.88 -82.03
N PRO A 15 -4.61 49.98 -83.15
CA PRO A 15 -5.37 51.19 -83.49
C PRO A 15 -6.64 51.34 -82.66
N THR A 16 -7.05 50.30 -81.91
CA THR A 16 -8.25 50.34 -81.05
C THR A 16 -7.97 50.93 -79.67
N GLN A 17 -6.70 51.07 -79.29
CA GLN A 17 -6.30 51.67 -78.03
C GLN A 17 -6.46 53.19 -78.08
N THR A 18 -7.51 53.69 -77.43
CA THR A 18 -7.85 55.12 -77.36
C THR A 18 -7.41 55.78 -76.05
N ASN A 19 -7.10 54.98 -75.03
CA ASN A 19 -6.75 55.42 -73.68
C ASN A 19 -5.25 55.17 -73.43
N PHE A 20 -4.52 56.22 -73.02
CA PHE A 20 -3.08 56.17 -72.71
C PHE A 20 -2.75 56.71 -71.32
N HIS A 21 -3.72 56.73 -70.40
CA HIS A 21 -3.49 57.17 -69.03
C HIS A 21 -2.43 56.27 -68.35
N VAL A 22 -1.52 56.90 -67.63
CA VAL A 22 -0.41 56.26 -66.92
C VAL A 22 -0.81 56.04 -65.45
N SER A 23 -0.57 54.85 -64.91
CA SER A 23 -0.79 54.55 -63.50
C SER A 23 0.18 55.34 -62.61
N HIS A 24 -0.32 55.93 -61.53
CA HIS A 24 0.51 56.67 -60.57
C HIS A 24 1.29 55.71 -59.65
N THR A 25 2.53 55.40 -60.04
CA THR A 25 3.40 54.44 -59.34
C THR A 25 4.42 55.09 -58.40
N LEU A 26 4.66 56.39 -58.52
CA LEU A 26 5.62 57.14 -57.70
C LEU A 26 4.87 58.25 -56.95
N ASP A 27 4.95 58.25 -55.63
CA ASP A 27 4.18 59.15 -54.77
C ASP A 27 5.06 59.71 -53.64
N TYR A 28 4.64 60.80 -53.00
CA TYR A 28 5.29 61.35 -51.81
C TYR A 28 4.32 61.37 -50.63
N LYS A 29 4.68 60.70 -49.54
CA LYS A 29 3.89 60.68 -48.31
C LYS A 29 4.74 61.17 -47.15
N ASN A 30 4.30 62.26 -46.51
CA ASN A 30 4.99 62.89 -45.37
C ASN A 30 6.48 63.18 -45.62
N GLY A 31 6.82 63.69 -46.81
CA GLY A 31 8.20 64.04 -47.19
C GLY A 31 9.06 62.88 -47.70
N HIS A 32 8.56 61.65 -47.69
CA HIS A 32 9.28 60.48 -48.19
C HIS A 32 8.70 59.96 -49.50
N ARG A 33 9.60 59.56 -50.43
CA ARG A 33 9.21 58.90 -51.68
C ARG A 33 8.65 57.50 -51.39
N VAL A 34 7.49 57.19 -51.96
CA VAL A 34 6.81 55.90 -51.84
C VAL A 34 6.54 55.37 -53.25
N THR A 35 6.95 54.14 -53.53
CA THR A 35 6.69 53.48 -54.80
C THR A 35 5.54 52.47 -54.64
N LYS A 36 4.53 52.54 -55.52
CA LYS A 36 3.43 51.59 -55.62
C LYS A 36 3.61 50.75 -56.89
N TRP A 37 3.35 49.44 -56.78
CA TRP A 37 3.36 48.56 -57.94
C TRP A 37 2.14 48.84 -58.82
N PRO A 38 2.29 48.98 -60.15
CA PRO A 38 1.17 49.20 -61.04
C PRO A 38 0.34 47.92 -61.17
N GLU A 39 -0.96 48.00 -60.85
CA GLU A 39 -1.92 46.91 -61.09
C GLU A 39 -2.44 46.90 -62.54
N VAL A 40 -2.31 48.03 -63.24
CA VAL A 40 -2.76 48.25 -64.62
C VAL A 40 -1.67 48.96 -65.42
N GLY A 41 -1.55 48.56 -66.69
CA GLY A 41 -0.64 49.14 -67.67
C GLY A 41 -1.28 50.34 -68.37
N LEU A 42 -0.59 50.81 -69.41
CA LEU A 42 -1.03 51.93 -70.23
C LEU A 42 -2.45 51.69 -70.78
N GLY A 43 -3.36 52.61 -70.49
CA GLY A 43 -4.75 52.52 -70.95
C GLY A 43 -5.66 51.61 -70.13
N GLY A 44 -5.23 51.18 -68.93
CA GLY A 44 -6.07 50.42 -68.00
C GLY A 44 -6.08 48.91 -68.23
N THR A 45 -5.20 48.40 -69.10
CA THR A 45 -5.01 46.95 -69.28
C THR A 45 -4.47 46.34 -67.99
N ARG A 46 -5.09 45.27 -67.48
CA ARG A 46 -4.66 44.67 -66.21
C ARG A 46 -3.27 44.04 -66.34
N ILE A 47 -2.35 44.37 -65.43
CA ILE A 47 -1.05 43.71 -65.33
C ILE A 47 -1.25 42.50 -64.42
N ASN A 48 -1.20 41.30 -64.99
CA ASN A 48 -1.28 40.07 -64.22
C ASN A 48 0.10 39.79 -63.60
N TYR A 49 0.30 40.20 -62.34
CA TYR A 49 1.48 39.79 -61.56
C TYR A 49 1.29 38.37 -61.01
N ASN A 50 2.37 37.57 -61.02
CA ASN A 50 2.46 36.23 -60.40
C ASN A 50 1.58 35.12 -61.01
N GLN A 51 1.09 35.28 -62.23
CA GLN A 51 0.58 34.13 -62.99
C GLN A 51 1.76 33.49 -63.73
N ILE A 52 2.01 32.23 -63.41
CA ILE A 52 2.95 31.35 -64.10
C ILE A 52 2.57 31.38 -65.59
N SER A 53 3.53 31.67 -66.48
CA SER A 53 3.24 31.66 -67.92
C SER A 53 2.82 30.25 -68.36
N GLU A 54 2.09 30.13 -69.46
CA GLU A 54 1.65 28.81 -69.95
C GLU A 54 2.85 27.87 -70.19
N ASP A 55 3.97 28.43 -70.66
CA ASP A 55 5.25 27.73 -70.79
C ASP A 55 5.84 27.27 -69.45
N GLU A 56 5.82 28.11 -68.42
CA GLU A 56 6.30 27.75 -67.08
C GLU A 56 5.39 26.69 -66.42
N LEU A 57 4.09 26.74 -66.71
CA LEU A 57 3.08 25.77 -66.27
C LEU A 57 3.31 24.40 -66.94
N GLU A 58 3.69 24.41 -68.21
CA GLU A 58 4.06 23.22 -68.98
C GLU A 58 5.40 22.63 -68.49
N LEU A 59 6.36 23.48 -68.13
CA LEU A 59 7.64 23.09 -67.53
C LEU A 59 7.45 22.44 -66.15
N LEU A 60 6.59 23.00 -65.31
CA LEU A 60 6.22 22.42 -64.00
C LEU A 60 5.44 21.12 -64.13
N ARG A 61 4.55 21.01 -65.13
CA ARG A 61 3.85 19.75 -65.45
C ARG A 61 4.82 18.63 -65.84
N ASN A 62 5.90 18.97 -66.52
CA ASN A 62 6.93 18.03 -66.94
C ASN A 62 8.07 17.88 -65.92
N TYR A 63 8.10 18.68 -64.86
CA TYR A 63 9.09 18.58 -63.80
C TYR A 63 8.83 17.33 -62.95
N ARG A 64 9.61 16.29 -63.20
CA ARG A 64 9.66 15.06 -62.38
C ARG A 64 10.86 15.10 -61.43
N PRO A 65 10.72 15.64 -60.21
CA PRO A 65 11.83 15.70 -59.24
C PRO A 65 12.39 14.31 -58.89
N GLU A 66 11.61 13.24 -59.09
CA GLU A 66 12.02 11.85 -58.93
C GLU A 66 13.21 11.44 -59.82
N LEU A 67 13.40 12.07 -60.98
CA LEU A 67 14.51 11.77 -61.89
C LEU A 67 15.83 12.40 -61.44
N LEU A 68 15.77 13.54 -60.73
CA LEU A 68 16.93 14.30 -60.30
C LEU A 68 17.40 13.91 -58.88
N TYR A 69 16.46 13.61 -57.99
CA TYR A 69 16.72 13.32 -56.58
C TYR A 69 16.37 11.88 -56.15
N GLY A 70 15.84 11.07 -57.08
CA GLY A 70 15.30 9.74 -56.76
C GLY A 70 13.91 9.81 -56.12
N LYS A 71 13.19 8.69 -56.13
CA LYS A 71 11.96 8.57 -55.34
C LYS A 71 12.31 8.66 -53.86
N ALA A 72 11.57 9.48 -53.10
CA ALA A 72 11.64 9.46 -51.64
C ALA A 72 11.48 8.01 -51.17
N VAL A 73 12.36 7.56 -50.27
CA VAL A 73 12.29 6.22 -49.69
C VAL A 73 10.92 6.10 -49.04
N VAL A 74 10.02 5.34 -49.68
CA VAL A 74 8.77 4.93 -49.08
C VAL A 74 9.18 4.12 -47.87
N GLN A 75 8.94 4.63 -46.66
CA GLN A 75 9.16 3.85 -45.45
C GLN A 75 8.39 2.55 -45.64
N THR A 76 9.11 1.43 -45.66
CA THR A 76 8.47 0.12 -45.73
C THR A 76 7.50 0.06 -44.55
N PRO A 77 6.23 -0.33 -44.76
CA PRO A 77 5.31 -0.49 -43.64
C PRO A 77 5.97 -1.43 -42.63
N ASP A 78 5.95 -1.05 -41.36
CA ASP A 78 6.50 -1.87 -40.30
C ASP A 78 5.93 -3.28 -40.39
N LYS A 79 6.78 -4.28 -40.13
CA LYS A 79 6.34 -5.68 -40.12
C LYS A 79 5.21 -5.80 -39.10
N PHE A 80 4.03 -6.21 -39.56
CA PHE A 80 2.89 -6.46 -38.68
C PHE A 80 3.26 -7.54 -37.66
N VAL A 81 3.26 -7.18 -36.38
CA VAL A 81 3.44 -8.11 -35.28
C VAL A 81 2.07 -8.32 -34.61
N PRO A 82 1.54 -9.56 -34.58
CA PRO A 82 0.30 -9.86 -33.87
C PRO A 82 0.41 -9.53 -32.38
N ALA A 83 -0.72 -9.12 -31.78
CA ALA A 83 -0.78 -8.78 -30.35
C ALA A 83 -0.28 -9.91 -29.44
N THR A 84 -0.62 -11.16 -29.76
CA THR A 84 -0.16 -12.35 -29.03
C THR A 84 1.37 -12.47 -28.98
N LEU A 85 2.07 -12.01 -30.02
CA LEU A 85 3.53 -12.03 -30.07
C LEU A 85 4.14 -10.76 -29.46
N ALA A 86 3.52 -9.60 -29.69
CA ALA A 86 3.99 -8.32 -29.16
C ALA A 86 3.86 -8.21 -27.62
N PHE A 87 2.83 -8.85 -27.06
CA PHE A 87 2.49 -8.80 -25.65
C PHE A 87 2.60 -10.16 -24.93
N ASP A 88 3.29 -11.14 -25.53
CA ASP A 88 3.56 -12.44 -24.89
C ASP A 88 4.13 -12.22 -23.47
N LYS A 89 3.55 -12.90 -22.49
CA LYS A 89 3.90 -12.85 -21.06
C LYS A 89 3.81 -11.48 -20.38
N LYS A 90 3.27 -10.45 -21.04
CA LYS A 90 3.01 -9.16 -20.39
C LYS A 90 1.64 -9.21 -19.72
N VAL A 91 1.65 -9.11 -18.38
CA VAL A 91 0.43 -9.23 -17.57
C VAL A 91 0.36 -8.04 -16.63
N LEU A 92 -0.78 -7.35 -16.63
CA LEU A 92 -1.05 -6.31 -15.67
C LEU A 92 -1.60 -6.93 -14.38
N ARG A 93 -0.95 -6.66 -13.26
CA ARG A 93 -1.32 -7.16 -11.94
C ARG A 93 -1.82 -6.03 -11.04
N PHE A 94 -3.06 -6.17 -10.58
CA PHE A 94 -3.69 -5.29 -9.62
C PHE A 94 -3.98 -6.02 -8.32
N PHE A 95 -3.95 -5.28 -7.21
CA PHE A 95 -4.30 -5.73 -5.88
C PHE A 95 -5.61 -5.07 -5.46
N GLY A 96 -6.53 -5.86 -4.93
CA GLY A 96 -7.82 -5.38 -4.51
C GLY A 96 -8.43 -6.24 -3.43
N TYR A 97 -9.69 -5.95 -3.12
CA TYR A 97 -10.47 -6.77 -2.20
C TYR A 97 -11.94 -6.75 -2.58
N PHE A 98 -12.70 -7.72 -2.08
CA PHE A 98 -14.15 -7.64 -2.05
C PHE A 98 -14.67 -7.94 -0.64
N LYS A 99 -15.83 -7.38 -0.30
CA LYS A 99 -16.50 -7.65 0.97
C LYS A 99 -17.50 -8.78 0.75
N GLN A 100 -17.39 -9.84 1.52
CA GLN A 100 -18.35 -10.93 1.54
C GLN A 100 -19.24 -10.79 2.77
N THR A 101 -20.55 -10.64 2.57
CA THR A 101 -21.54 -10.63 3.66
C THR A 101 -21.73 -12.04 4.22
N ILE A 102 -21.79 -12.17 5.54
CA ILE A 102 -21.97 -13.45 6.24
C ILE A 102 -23.21 -13.32 7.14
N PRO A 103 -24.35 -13.89 6.75
CA PRO A 103 -25.59 -13.74 7.50
C PRO A 103 -25.67 -14.64 8.75
N GLU A 104 -24.98 -15.78 8.76
CA GLU A 104 -25.19 -16.85 9.76
C GLU A 104 -24.22 -16.83 10.95
N SER A 105 -23.27 -15.89 10.99
CA SER A 105 -22.24 -15.85 12.04
C SER A 105 -22.58 -14.85 13.13
N PRO A 106 -22.55 -15.22 14.43
CA PRO A 106 -22.78 -14.29 15.52
C PRO A 106 -21.62 -13.32 15.74
N ASN A 107 -20.43 -13.65 15.22
CA ASN A 107 -19.18 -12.93 15.52
C ASN A 107 -18.77 -11.93 14.44
N GLU A 108 -19.29 -12.06 13.22
CA GLU A 108 -18.91 -11.27 12.05
C GLU A 108 -20.11 -11.03 11.12
N TYR A 109 -20.21 -9.82 10.56
CA TYR A 109 -21.24 -9.46 9.58
C TYR A 109 -20.71 -9.52 8.13
N TYR A 110 -19.41 -9.27 7.96
CA TYR A 110 -18.72 -9.36 6.67
C TYR A 110 -17.26 -9.75 6.89
N ARG A 111 -16.67 -10.35 5.84
CA ARG A 111 -15.23 -10.58 5.72
C ARG A 111 -14.65 -9.76 4.57
N VAL A 112 -13.40 -9.33 4.73
CA VAL A 112 -12.64 -8.65 3.67
C VAL A 112 -11.69 -9.67 3.05
N ARG A 113 -11.91 -10.01 1.78
CA ARG A 113 -11.10 -11.01 1.07
C ARG A 113 -10.18 -10.31 0.07
N PRO A 114 -8.86 -10.29 0.31
CA PRO A 114 -7.90 -9.70 -0.62
C PRO A 114 -7.78 -10.58 -1.86
N VAL A 115 -7.68 -9.95 -3.03
CA VAL A 115 -7.56 -10.62 -4.33
C VAL A 115 -6.51 -9.95 -5.20
N LYS A 116 -5.93 -10.74 -6.10
CA LYS A 116 -5.10 -10.29 -7.22
C LYS A 116 -5.92 -10.39 -8.50
N ILE A 117 -5.96 -9.31 -9.25
CA ILE A 117 -6.61 -9.25 -10.57
C ILE A 117 -5.50 -9.19 -11.60
N LEU A 118 -5.45 -10.19 -12.48
CA LEU A 118 -4.48 -10.30 -13.56
C LEU A 118 -5.18 -10.02 -14.89
N TYR A 119 -4.68 -9.05 -15.65
CA TYR A 119 -5.11 -8.75 -17.02
C TYR A 119 -4.01 -9.13 -17.99
N TYR A 120 -4.30 -10.02 -18.94
CA TYR A 120 -3.35 -10.51 -19.92
C TYR A 120 -3.42 -9.67 -21.19
N LEU A 121 -2.33 -8.97 -21.52
CA LEU A 121 -2.27 -8.07 -22.68
C LEU A 121 -2.31 -8.81 -24.02
N GLU A 122 -1.98 -10.10 -24.04
CA GLU A 122 -1.97 -10.91 -25.26
C GLU A 122 -3.37 -11.15 -25.85
N ASP A 123 -4.39 -11.24 -25.00
CA ASP A 123 -5.74 -11.67 -25.39
C ASP A 123 -6.89 -10.94 -24.67
N ASP A 124 -6.61 -9.89 -23.91
CA ASP A 124 -7.56 -9.09 -23.13
C ASP A 124 -8.38 -9.91 -22.11
N SER A 125 -7.83 -11.03 -21.63
CA SER A 125 -8.48 -11.86 -20.63
C SER A 125 -8.11 -11.43 -19.20
N LEU A 126 -9.01 -11.73 -18.26
CA LEU A 126 -8.87 -11.45 -16.84
C LEU A 126 -8.89 -12.76 -16.03
N GLU A 127 -8.09 -12.82 -14.98
CA GLU A 127 -8.10 -13.87 -13.97
C GLU A 127 -8.13 -13.24 -12.57
N ILE A 128 -8.98 -13.76 -11.67
CA ILE A 128 -9.02 -13.30 -10.27
C ILE A 128 -8.56 -14.41 -9.36
N LEU A 129 -7.52 -14.11 -8.58
CA LEU A 129 -6.85 -15.03 -7.67
C LEU A 129 -7.01 -14.51 -6.24
N GLU A 130 -7.27 -15.42 -5.33
CA GLU A 130 -7.21 -15.17 -3.89
C GLU A 130 -5.95 -15.81 -3.31
N GLU A 131 -5.26 -15.09 -2.44
CA GLU A 131 -4.08 -15.62 -1.77
C GLU A 131 -4.47 -16.75 -0.80
N VAL A 132 -3.65 -17.81 -0.78
CA VAL A 132 -3.85 -18.92 0.15
C VAL A 132 -3.40 -18.46 1.54
N GLN A 133 -4.29 -18.55 2.50
CA GLN A 133 -4.05 -18.20 3.89
C GLN A 133 -4.17 -19.46 4.76
N GLU A 134 -3.16 -19.71 5.59
CA GLU A 134 -3.20 -20.82 6.53
C GLU A 134 -4.37 -20.69 7.51
N ASN A 135 -5.00 -21.81 7.82
CA ASN A 135 -6.15 -21.88 8.74
C ASN A 135 -7.36 -21.01 8.32
N SER A 136 -7.53 -20.72 7.03
CA SER A 136 -8.67 -19.93 6.53
C SER A 136 -10.00 -20.69 6.58
N GLY A 137 -9.97 -22.02 6.44
CA GLY A 137 -11.16 -22.88 6.44
C GLY A 137 -12.06 -22.70 5.21
N ILE A 138 -11.60 -22.04 4.14
CA ILE A 138 -12.36 -21.77 2.92
C ILE A 138 -11.51 -22.23 1.72
N PRO A 139 -12.12 -22.78 0.64
CA PRO A 139 -11.38 -23.03 -0.60
C PRO A 139 -10.83 -21.70 -1.17
N GLN A 140 -9.51 -21.64 -1.35
CA GLN A 140 -8.75 -20.49 -1.83
C GLN A 140 -7.99 -20.83 -3.13
N GLY A 141 -7.43 -19.81 -3.79
CA GLY A 141 -6.73 -19.94 -5.06
C GLY A 141 -7.45 -19.22 -6.19
N LYS A 142 -7.72 -19.90 -7.31
CA LYS A 142 -8.41 -19.32 -8.48
C LYS A 142 -9.88 -19.05 -8.16
N LEU A 143 -10.21 -17.79 -7.85
CA LEU A 143 -11.58 -17.36 -7.58
C LEU A 143 -12.41 -17.31 -8.86
N ILE A 144 -11.83 -16.75 -9.93
CA ILE A 144 -12.42 -16.72 -11.27
C ILE A 144 -11.33 -17.12 -12.27
N ARG A 145 -11.60 -18.15 -13.08
CA ARG A 145 -10.66 -18.65 -14.10
C ARG A 145 -10.42 -17.62 -15.20
N ARG A 146 -9.26 -17.69 -15.83
CA ARG A 146 -8.86 -16.83 -16.96
C ARG A 146 -9.85 -16.92 -18.13
N HIS A 147 -10.46 -15.80 -18.47
CA HIS A 147 -11.22 -15.58 -19.72
C HIS A 147 -11.56 -14.08 -19.84
N ARG A 148 -12.17 -13.66 -20.95
CA ARG A 148 -12.65 -12.28 -21.10
C ARG A 148 -13.91 -12.06 -20.27
N PHE A 149 -13.84 -11.13 -19.32
CA PHE A 149 -14.99 -10.86 -18.44
C PHE A 149 -15.98 -9.93 -19.13
N PRO A 150 -17.29 -10.25 -19.12
CA PRO A 150 -18.32 -9.36 -19.64
C PRO A 150 -18.48 -8.15 -18.71
N LYS A 151 -18.50 -6.96 -19.30
CA LYS A 151 -18.76 -5.68 -18.64
C LYS A 151 -20.25 -5.36 -18.59
N ASN A 152 -21.00 -5.76 -19.61
CA ASN A 152 -22.43 -5.58 -19.71
C ASN A 152 -23.09 -6.78 -20.42
N ASP A 153 -24.43 -6.80 -20.41
CA ASP A 153 -25.23 -7.84 -21.05
C ASP A 153 -25.18 -7.76 -22.59
N GLN A 154 -24.56 -6.72 -23.16
CA GLN A 154 -24.40 -6.53 -24.61
C GLN A 154 -23.16 -7.27 -25.17
N GLY A 155 -22.38 -7.93 -24.31
CA GLY A 155 -21.20 -8.69 -24.70
C GLY A 155 -19.92 -7.87 -24.80
N GLU A 156 -19.92 -6.61 -24.35
CA GLU A 156 -18.69 -5.84 -24.22
C GLU A 156 -17.83 -6.44 -23.11
N THR A 157 -16.52 -6.53 -23.35
CA THR A 157 -15.57 -7.08 -22.39
C THR A 157 -14.75 -5.98 -21.75
N TYR A 158 -14.31 -6.20 -20.51
CA TYR A 158 -13.39 -5.27 -19.85
C TYR A 158 -12.08 -5.12 -20.63
N ASN A 159 -11.61 -3.88 -20.73
CA ASN A 159 -10.32 -3.54 -21.30
C ASN A 159 -9.38 -3.00 -20.20
N PHE A 160 -8.07 -2.97 -20.44
CA PHE A 160 -7.10 -2.35 -19.52
C PHE A 160 -7.44 -0.89 -19.17
N ARG A 161 -8.07 -0.15 -20.10
CA ARG A 161 -8.51 1.24 -19.89
C ARG A 161 -9.64 1.39 -18.87
N ASP A 162 -10.39 0.31 -18.62
CA ASP A 162 -11.46 0.29 -17.62
C ASP A 162 -10.95 -0.03 -16.20
N LEU A 163 -9.64 -0.25 -16.04
CA LEU A 163 -9.02 -0.66 -14.78
C LEU A 163 -8.11 0.47 -14.28
N ASN A 164 -8.51 1.11 -13.18
CA ASN A 164 -7.67 2.08 -12.47
C ASN A 164 -7.80 1.91 -10.94
N LEU A 165 -6.86 2.47 -10.19
CA LEU A 165 -6.89 2.44 -8.72
C LEU A 165 -8.10 3.22 -8.21
N GLY A 166 -8.73 2.72 -7.14
CA GLY A 166 -9.96 3.30 -6.60
C GLY A 166 -11.19 3.08 -7.46
N GLN A 167 -11.14 2.22 -8.48
CA GLN A 167 -12.33 1.82 -9.26
C GLN A 167 -12.88 0.46 -8.80
N ASN A 168 -14.16 0.26 -9.11
CA ASN A 168 -14.89 -0.97 -8.77
C ASN A 168 -15.04 -1.82 -10.03
N LEU A 169 -14.51 -3.04 -10.00
CA LEU A 169 -14.68 -4.06 -11.02
C LEU A 169 -15.85 -4.97 -10.63
N ALA A 170 -16.96 -4.90 -11.37
CA ALA A 170 -18.17 -5.67 -11.08
C ALA A 170 -18.26 -6.88 -12.03
N VAL A 171 -18.06 -8.08 -11.51
CA VAL A 171 -18.00 -9.32 -12.31
C VAL A 171 -18.74 -10.43 -11.59
N TYR A 172 -19.67 -11.10 -12.28
CA TYR A 172 -20.45 -12.24 -11.77
C TYR A 172 -21.11 -11.99 -10.40
N GLY A 173 -21.73 -10.81 -10.24
CA GLY A 173 -22.43 -10.43 -9.02
C GLY A 173 -21.52 -10.08 -7.83
N LYS A 174 -20.20 -10.03 -8.04
CA LYS A 174 -19.23 -9.57 -7.04
C LYS A 174 -18.61 -8.25 -7.48
N VAL A 175 -18.39 -7.36 -6.52
CA VAL A 175 -17.75 -6.06 -6.75
C VAL A 175 -16.38 -6.07 -6.08
N PHE A 176 -15.33 -5.95 -6.87
CA PHE A 176 -13.94 -5.90 -6.44
C PHE A 176 -13.46 -4.45 -6.45
N ARG A 177 -12.93 -3.97 -5.33
CA ARG A 177 -12.30 -2.65 -5.22
C ARG A 177 -10.82 -2.78 -5.58
N ILE A 178 -10.39 -2.13 -6.65
CA ILE A 178 -8.97 -2.06 -7.02
C ILE A 178 -8.30 -1.02 -6.11
N CYS A 179 -7.26 -1.44 -5.39
CA CYS A 179 -6.62 -0.62 -4.36
C CYS A 179 -5.20 -0.21 -4.77
N ASP A 180 -4.44 -1.14 -5.32
CA ASP A 180 -3.05 -0.92 -5.71
C ASP A 180 -2.67 -1.73 -6.96
N CYS A 181 -1.49 -1.47 -7.54
CA CYS A 181 -0.96 -2.17 -8.69
C CYS A 181 0.55 -2.40 -8.57
N ASP A 182 1.06 -3.33 -9.36
CA ASP A 182 2.50 -3.58 -9.46
C ASP A 182 3.29 -2.40 -10.07
N ALA A 183 4.61 -2.42 -9.93
CA ALA A 183 5.48 -1.42 -10.55
C ALA A 183 5.39 -1.46 -12.09
N PHE A 184 5.45 -2.66 -12.67
CA PHE A 184 5.32 -2.85 -14.12
C PHE A 184 4.00 -2.30 -14.66
N THR A 185 2.89 -2.56 -13.97
CA THR A 185 1.58 -2.04 -14.38
C THR A 185 1.52 -0.54 -14.35
N ARG A 186 2.19 0.07 -13.36
CA ARG A 186 2.19 1.51 -13.21
C ARG A 186 2.87 2.18 -14.40
N GLU A 187 4.09 1.72 -14.69
CA GLU A 187 4.88 2.21 -15.83
C GLU A 187 4.16 1.96 -17.17
N TRP A 188 3.54 0.79 -17.33
CA TRP A 188 2.85 0.44 -18.57
C TRP A 188 1.61 1.31 -18.81
N LEU A 189 0.75 1.48 -17.80
CA LEU A 189 -0.45 2.33 -17.91
C LEU A 189 -0.08 3.79 -18.18
N GLU A 190 0.97 4.30 -17.52
CA GLU A 190 1.49 5.65 -17.78
C GLU A 190 2.03 5.79 -19.22
N SER A 191 2.69 4.75 -19.75
CA SER A 191 3.19 4.75 -21.14
C SER A 191 2.06 4.76 -22.18
N GLU A 192 0.90 4.19 -21.84
CA GLU A 192 -0.32 4.22 -22.65
C GLU A 192 -1.15 5.51 -22.44
N GLY A 193 -0.63 6.45 -21.63
CA GLY A 193 -1.26 7.75 -21.37
C GLY A 193 -2.38 7.72 -20.32
N ILE A 194 -2.47 6.67 -19.50
CA ILE A 194 -3.45 6.56 -18.42
C ILE A 194 -2.85 7.13 -17.14
N HIS A 195 -3.47 8.17 -16.59
CA HIS A 195 -3.11 8.70 -15.29
C HIS A 195 -3.64 7.80 -14.16
N ILE A 196 -2.72 7.24 -13.38
CA ILE A 196 -3.05 6.31 -12.29
C ILE A 196 -3.46 7.09 -11.04
N ASN A 197 -4.54 6.66 -10.40
CA ASN A 197 -5.01 7.28 -9.16
C ASN A 197 -4.11 6.96 -7.96
N GLN A 198 -4.32 7.64 -6.84
CA GLN A 198 -3.61 7.32 -5.60
C GLN A 198 -4.00 5.91 -5.10
N SER A 199 -3.02 5.16 -4.59
CA SER A 199 -3.28 3.84 -4.01
C SER A 199 -4.10 3.94 -2.72
N GLU A 200 -5.01 3.00 -2.55
CA GLU A 200 -5.86 2.87 -1.37
C GLU A 200 -5.37 1.71 -0.48
N LEU A 201 -5.54 1.84 0.84
CA LEU A 201 -5.25 0.76 1.76
C LEU A 201 -6.42 -0.24 1.79
N ILE A 202 -6.10 -1.53 1.75
CA ILE A 202 -7.09 -2.59 1.97
C ILE A 202 -7.58 -2.51 3.43
N PRO A 203 -8.89 -2.42 3.69
CA PRO A 203 -9.42 -2.34 5.04
C PRO A 203 -9.14 -3.64 5.78
N ARG A 204 -8.76 -3.53 7.06
CA ARG A 204 -8.53 -4.71 7.90
C ARG A 204 -9.83 -5.44 8.18
N ASP A 205 -9.80 -6.77 8.10
CA ASP A 205 -10.95 -7.61 8.45
C ASP A 205 -11.19 -7.59 9.98
N PRO A 206 -12.39 -7.21 10.46
CA PRO A 206 -12.74 -7.24 11.87
C PRO A 206 -12.52 -8.62 12.53
N TYR A 207 -12.78 -9.70 11.80
CA TYR A 207 -12.59 -11.07 12.30
C TYR A 207 -11.10 -11.36 12.54
N LEU A 208 -10.24 -11.01 11.58
CA LEU A 208 -8.79 -11.20 11.71
C LEU A 208 -8.21 -10.36 12.84
N LEU A 209 -8.69 -9.12 13.03
CA LEU A 209 -8.28 -8.26 14.14
C LEU A 209 -8.60 -8.88 15.51
N LYS A 210 -9.83 -9.37 15.71
CA LYS A 210 -10.23 -10.03 16.95
C LYS A 210 -9.40 -11.29 17.20
N ARG A 211 -9.14 -12.08 16.15
CA ARG A 211 -8.31 -13.29 16.25
C ARG A 211 -6.87 -12.96 16.63
N HIS A 212 -6.27 -11.92 16.05
CA HIS A 212 -4.93 -11.48 16.40
C HIS A 212 -4.85 -11.02 17.86
N GLN A 213 -5.82 -10.21 18.31
CA GLN A 213 -5.89 -9.76 19.70
C GLN A 213 -6.05 -10.91 20.70
N ALA A 214 -6.79 -11.96 20.33
CA ALA A 214 -6.94 -13.16 21.15
C ALA A 214 -5.67 -14.03 21.16
N ALA A 215 -4.91 -14.03 20.05
CA ALA A 215 -3.66 -14.76 19.92
C ALA A 215 -2.46 -14.04 20.55
N GLU A 216 -2.55 -12.71 20.77
CA GLU A 216 -1.52 -11.95 21.47
C GLU A 216 -1.35 -12.48 22.90
N ILE A 217 -0.18 -13.09 23.15
CA ILE A 217 0.20 -13.61 24.46
C ILE A 217 0.33 -12.41 25.41
N LYS A 218 -0.67 -12.23 26.27
CA LYS A 218 -0.61 -11.25 27.35
C LYS A 218 0.44 -11.69 28.36
N SER A 219 1.60 -11.03 28.34
CA SER A 219 2.62 -11.24 29.37
C SER A 219 2.18 -10.54 30.67
N TYR A 220 1.64 -11.32 31.59
CA TYR A 220 1.35 -10.82 32.93
C TYR A 220 2.66 -10.78 33.72
N LYS A 221 3.36 -9.64 33.69
CA LYS A 221 4.44 -9.37 34.63
C LYS A 221 3.82 -9.01 35.98
N THR A 222 3.73 -9.99 36.87
CA THR A 222 3.46 -9.71 38.28
C THR A 222 4.55 -8.78 38.78
N LYS A 223 4.19 -7.59 39.25
CA LYS A 223 5.14 -6.70 39.93
C LYS A 223 5.61 -7.43 41.19
N ASN A 224 6.84 -7.93 41.20
CA ASN A 224 7.44 -8.50 42.40
C ASN A 224 7.73 -7.34 43.36
N ASP A 225 6.82 -7.13 44.32
CA ASP A 225 6.89 -6.06 45.31
C ASP A 225 7.97 -6.31 46.39
N PHE A 226 8.53 -7.53 46.45
CA PHE A 226 9.61 -7.87 47.37
C PHE A 226 10.51 -8.96 46.77
N ASP A 227 11.82 -8.73 46.77
CA ASP A 227 12.81 -9.67 46.26
C ASP A 227 13.05 -10.81 47.28
N LYS A 228 12.15 -11.80 47.25
CA LYS A 228 12.26 -13.02 48.08
C LYS A 228 13.60 -13.73 47.90
N LEU A 229 14.21 -13.62 46.72
CA LEU A 229 15.50 -14.25 46.44
C LEU A 229 16.62 -13.53 47.19
N LYS A 230 16.60 -12.19 47.21
CA LYS A 230 17.55 -11.38 48.00
C LYS A 230 17.44 -11.70 49.50
N GLN A 231 16.23 -11.75 50.07
CA GLN A 231 16.03 -12.13 51.47
C GLN A 231 16.57 -13.54 51.76
N TYR A 232 16.34 -14.50 50.87
CA TYR A 232 16.87 -15.85 51.00
C TYR A 232 18.40 -15.85 51.02
N VAL A 233 19.05 -15.18 50.08
CA VAL A 233 20.52 -15.16 49.97
C VAL A 233 21.19 -14.46 51.17
N GLU A 234 20.66 -13.32 51.61
CA GLU A 234 21.26 -12.53 52.69
C GLU A 234 21.01 -13.11 54.09
N MET A 235 19.86 -13.76 54.28
CA MET A 235 19.41 -14.24 55.58
C MET A 235 19.56 -15.76 55.74
N ASP A 236 20.06 -16.47 54.72
CA ASP A 236 20.30 -17.92 54.79
C ASP A 236 21.10 -18.28 56.04
N ARG A 237 20.65 -19.34 56.72
CA ARG A 237 21.23 -19.86 57.98
C ARG A 237 21.20 -18.92 59.19
N LYS A 238 20.63 -17.72 59.09
CA LYS A 238 20.42 -16.83 60.25
C LYS A 238 19.11 -17.19 60.95
N VAL A 239 19.22 -17.76 62.15
CA VAL A 239 18.09 -18.17 62.98
C VAL A 239 18.20 -17.49 64.35
N LEU A 240 17.16 -16.78 64.76
CA LEU A 240 17.08 -16.25 66.12
C LEU A 240 16.53 -17.34 67.03
N ARG A 241 17.22 -17.60 68.14
CA ARG A 241 16.81 -18.58 69.14
C ARG A 241 16.44 -17.86 70.43
N PHE A 242 15.18 -17.99 70.82
CA PHE A 242 14.66 -17.45 72.07
C PHE A 242 14.31 -18.59 73.04
N TYR A 243 14.51 -18.33 74.33
CA TYR A 243 14.05 -19.22 75.39
C TYR A 243 12.75 -18.66 75.94
N ALA A 244 11.71 -19.48 75.96
CA ALA A 244 10.38 -19.11 76.41
C ALA A 244 9.93 -20.03 77.55
N THR A 245 9.11 -19.49 78.44
CA THR A 245 8.42 -20.24 79.47
C THR A 245 6.92 -20.13 79.28
N TRP A 246 6.23 -21.26 79.27
CA TRP A 246 4.77 -21.30 79.32
C TRP A 246 4.39 -21.64 80.75
N ASP A 247 3.84 -20.66 81.46
CA ASP A 247 3.33 -20.86 82.81
C ASP A 247 1.82 -21.10 82.76
N ASP A 248 1.41 -22.35 82.95
CA ASP A 248 0.00 -22.74 82.96
C ASP A 248 -0.49 -23.14 84.37
N ARG A 249 0.28 -22.86 85.42
CA ARG A 249 0.03 -23.32 86.80
C ARG A 249 -1.31 -22.87 87.42
N SER A 250 -2.02 -21.94 86.77
CA SER A 250 -3.36 -21.51 87.18
C SER A 250 -4.45 -22.55 86.88
N GLN A 251 -4.18 -23.53 86.01
CA GLN A 251 -5.11 -24.63 85.68
C GLN A 251 -4.94 -25.82 86.63
N MET A 252 -6.00 -26.63 86.81
CA MET A 252 -6.02 -27.75 87.78
C MET A 252 -4.93 -28.82 87.59
N PHE A 253 -4.36 -28.93 86.38
CA PHE A 253 -3.23 -29.81 86.06
C PHE A 253 -2.12 -29.06 85.32
N GLY A 254 -2.07 -27.75 85.52
CA GLY A 254 -1.16 -26.86 84.85
C GLY A 254 0.23 -26.90 85.45
N GLU A 255 1.22 -26.63 84.61
CA GLU A 255 2.62 -26.63 85.02
C GLU A 255 3.40 -25.59 84.22
N GLN A 256 4.62 -25.29 84.69
CA GLN A 256 5.51 -24.37 84.00
C GLN A 256 6.46 -25.15 83.09
N ARG A 257 6.38 -24.89 81.79
CA ARG A 257 7.14 -25.57 80.73
C ARG A 257 8.15 -24.63 80.09
N HIS A 258 9.25 -25.20 79.60
CA HIS A 258 10.28 -24.45 78.88
C HIS A 258 10.29 -24.83 77.40
N PHE A 259 10.33 -23.81 76.55
CA PHE A 259 10.35 -23.95 75.09
C PHE A 259 11.51 -23.18 74.49
N ILE A 260 11.98 -23.67 73.35
CA ILE A 260 12.92 -22.95 72.49
C ILE A 260 12.16 -22.55 71.23
N ILE A 261 12.16 -21.25 70.95
CA ILE A 261 11.55 -20.68 69.75
C ILE A 261 12.66 -20.35 68.75
N HIS A 262 12.58 -20.92 67.57
CA HIS A 262 13.44 -20.60 66.43
C HIS A 262 12.69 -19.70 65.45
N TYR A 263 13.22 -18.52 65.17
CA TYR A 263 12.70 -17.61 64.14
C TYR A 263 13.66 -17.57 62.95
N TYR A 264 13.17 -17.97 61.78
CA TYR A 264 13.94 -18.06 60.54
C TYR A 264 13.78 -16.78 59.72
N LEU A 265 14.87 -16.03 59.58
CA LEU A 265 14.87 -14.73 58.90
C LEU A 265 14.73 -14.83 57.36
N VAL A 266 14.98 -16.02 56.80
CA VAL A 266 14.85 -16.32 55.36
C VAL A 266 13.43 -16.15 54.83
N ASN A 267 12.43 -16.47 55.64
CA ASN A 267 11.04 -16.55 55.20
C ASN A 267 10.04 -16.12 56.27
N ASP A 268 10.51 -15.48 57.35
CA ASP A 268 9.69 -15.00 58.47
C ASP A 268 8.79 -16.11 59.05
N THR A 269 9.38 -17.31 59.22
CA THR A 269 8.70 -18.47 59.81
C THR A 269 9.26 -18.78 61.20
N MET A 270 8.42 -19.39 62.03
CA MET A 270 8.76 -19.74 63.41
C MET A 270 8.51 -21.23 63.66
N GLU A 271 9.38 -21.84 64.46
CA GLU A 271 9.26 -23.22 64.96
C GLU A 271 9.42 -23.21 66.48
N ILE A 272 8.58 -23.96 67.19
CA ILE A 272 8.64 -24.06 68.67
C ILE A 272 8.96 -25.50 69.06
N ARG A 273 10.02 -25.67 69.85
CA ARG A 273 10.48 -26.96 70.37
C ARG A 273 10.32 -27.03 71.88
N GLU A 274 9.84 -28.15 72.38
CA GLU A 274 9.78 -28.43 73.81
C GLU A 274 11.15 -28.87 74.33
N VAL A 275 11.53 -28.40 75.52
CA VAL A 275 12.78 -28.81 76.18
C VAL A 275 12.46 -29.86 77.22
N TYR A 276 12.89 -31.10 76.97
CA TYR A 276 12.70 -32.21 77.89
C TYR A 276 13.80 -32.30 78.95
N LYS A 277 13.41 -32.66 80.16
CA LYS A 277 14.33 -33.03 81.25
C LYS A 277 14.37 -34.55 81.42
N SER A 278 15.45 -35.05 82.02
CA SER A 278 15.51 -36.48 82.39
C SER A 278 14.41 -36.80 83.40
N ASN A 279 13.69 -37.90 83.17
CA ASN A 279 12.59 -38.39 84.03
C ASN A 279 11.38 -37.43 84.14
N ASP A 280 11.09 -36.65 83.10
CA ASP A 280 9.97 -35.68 83.08
C ASP A 280 8.58 -36.32 82.87
N GLY A 281 8.50 -37.65 82.72
CA GLY A 281 7.23 -38.38 82.60
C GLY A 281 6.46 -38.13 81.29
N ARG A 282 7.07 -37.44 80.32
CA ARG A 282 6.48 -37.14 79.01
C ARG A 282 7.04 -37.99 77.88
N ASP A 283 6.20 -38.22 76.89
CA ASP A 283 6.59 -38.80 75.61
C ASP A 283 7.43 -37.77 74.83
N PRO A 284 8.64 -38.13 74.35
CA PRO A 284 9.53 -37.18 73.67
C PRO A 284 9.00 -36.75 72.29
N PHE A 285 8.28 -35.63 72.24
CA PHE A 285 7.87 -34.95 71.01
C PHE A 285 8.76 -33.72 70.73
N PRO A 286 9.79 -33.82 69.87
CA PRO A 286 10.81 -32.77 69.73
C PRO A 286 10.29 -31.43 69.17
N ILE A 287 9.08 -31.38 68.59
CA ILE A 287 8.50 -30.20 67.97
C ILE A 287 7.08 -30.04 68.49
N LEU A 288 6.81 -28.90 69.16
CA LEU A 288 5.47 -28.53 69.59
C LEU A 288 4.70 -27.87 68.44
N ILE A 289 5.36 -26.95 67.74
CA ILE A 289 4.78 -26.21 66.61
C ILE A 289 5.70 -26.35 65.39
N THR A 290 5.16 -26.93 64.33
CA THR A 290 5.85 -27.08 63.04
C THR A 290 6.16 -25.73 62.42
N ARG A 291 7.22 -25.67 61.62
CA ARG A 291 7.66 -24.42 60.99
C ARG A 291 6.59 -23.84 60.07
N HIS A 292 6.04 -22.68 60.43
CA HIS A 292 5.10 -21.94 59.59
C HIS A 292 5.18 -20.43 59.85
N LYS A 293 4.55 -19.63 58.98
CA LYS A 293 4.45 -18.19 59.19
C LYS A 293 3.33 -17.94 60.21
N ASN A 294 3.68 -17.37 61.36
CA ASN A 294 2.71 -17.13 62.41
C ASN A 294 1.73 -16.04 61.94
N PRO A 295 0.40 -16.26 61.99
CA PRO A 295 -0.56 -15.17 61.85
C PRO A 295 -0.35 -14.21 63.03
N ASN A 296 -0.03 -12.94 62.74
CA ASN A 296 0.07 -11.89 63.76
C ASN A 296 -1.33 -11.53 64.27
N ASP A 297 -2.01 -12.46 64.94
CA ASP A 297 -3.16 -12.11 65.78
C ASP A 297 -2.63 -11.65 67.13
N SER A 298 -2.67 -10.33 67.31
CA SER A 298 -2.24 -9.61 68.52
C SER A 298 -2.97 -10.02 69.80
N SER A 299 -3.95 -10.92 69.72
CA SER A 299 -4.69 -11.47 70.85
C SER A 299 -4.10 -12.75 71.45
N ILE A 300 -3.11 -13.39 70.82
CA ILE A 300 -2.67 -14.76 71.21
C ILE A 300 -1.32 -14.80 71.95
N VAL A 301 -0.50 -13.74 71.91
CA VAL A 301 0.90 -13.83 72.38
C VAL A 301 1.21 -12.77 73.43
N SER A 302 0.74 -12.95 74.65
CA SER A 302 1.40 -12.38 75.84
C SER A 302 2.58 -13.26 76.24
N VAL A 303 3.61 -13.34 75.39
CA VAL A 303 4.90 -13.94 75.73
C VAL A 303 5.78 -12.82 76.24
N VAL A 304 6.09 -12.85 77.53
CA VAL A 304 7.07 -11.96 78.16
C VAL A 304 8.44 -12.31 77.59
N ILE A 305 8.86 -11.61 76.55
CA ILE A 305 10.23 -11.63 76.05
C ILE A 305 11.03 -10.70 76.96
N GLU A 306 11.51 -11.21 78.09
CA GLU A 306 12.56 -10.53 78.84
C GLU A 306 13.85 -10.52 78.00
N LYS A 307 14.27 -9.32 77.62
CA LYS A 307 15.56 -9.07 76.96
C LYS A 307 16.70 -9.56 77.85
N LEU A 308 17.30 -10.68 77.48
CA LEU A 308 18.69 -10.99 77.85
C LEU A 308 19.59 -10.59 76.68
N PHE A 309 19.93 -9.30 76.63
CA PHE A 309 21.18 -8.85 76.04
C PHE A 309 22.23 -8.90 77.14
N GLN A 310 23.14 -9.87 77.06
CA GLN A 310 24.53 -9.74 77.50
C GLN A 310 25.41 -10.30 76.40
#